data_AF-A0A060LSR5-F1
#
_entry.id   AF-A0A060LSR5-F1
#
_cell.length_a   1.000
_cell.length_b   1.000
_cell.length_c   1.000
_cell.angle_alpha   90.00
_cell.angle_beta   90.00
_cell.angle_gamma   90.00
#
_symmetry.space_group_name_H-M   'P 1'
#
loop_
_entity.id
_entity.type
_entity.pdbx_description
1 polymer ?
#
loop_
_entity_poly.entity_id
_entity_poly.type
_entity_poly.pdbx_seq_one_letter_code
_entity_poly.pdbx_strand_id
1 'polypeptide(L)'
;MDYENAIPDFSPVSKGEIRINAMSTDRNANFRAADELLAAELGVTRKEIVKMRKLEKLTWHELNDMSTMQLVPTEINSKFGHLGGVAEAKRIQEQGEL
;
A
#
# COMPACT_ATOMS: atom_id res chain seq x y z
N MET A 1 -18.21 -22.07 -2.20
CA MET A 1 -17.92 -20.68 -1.78
C MET A 1 -16.44 -20.54 -2.03
N ASP A 2 -16.10 -20.04 -3.21
CA ASP A 2 -14.71 -20.01 -3.66
C ASP A 2 -14.05 -18.77 -3.05
N TYR A 3 -13.16 -19.04 -2.10
CA TYR A 3 -12.29 -18.07 -1.45
C TYR A 3 -11.03 -17.98 -2.30
N GLU A 4 -11.08 -17.20 -3.39
CA GLU A 4 -9.89 -16.90 -4.19
C GLU A 4 -9.06 -15.83 -3.48
N ASN A 5 -7.98 -16.27 -2.83
CA ASN A 5 -6.91 -15.47 -2.22
C ASN A 5 -7.35 -14.63 -1.01
N ALA A 6 -6.84 -14.96 0.17
CA ALA A 6 -7.11 -14.31 1.46
C ALA A 6 -6.56 -12.87 1.56
N ILE A 7 -6.87 -12.03 0.57
CA ILE A 7 -6.50 -10.62 0.51
C ILE A 7 -7.55 -9.86 1.34
N PRO A 8 -7.15 -9.11 2.37
CA PRO A 8 -8.08 -8.29 3.12
C PRO A 8 -8.59 -7.15 2.23
N ASP A 9 -9.90 -7.01 2.11
CA ASP A 9 -10.49 -5.82 1.48
C ASP A 9 -10.43 -4.64 2.47
N PHE A 10 -9.52 -3.71 2.22
CA PHE A 10 -9.38 -2.49 3.02
C PHE A 10 -10.22 -1.32 2.48
N SER A 11 -10.97 -1.49 1.39
CA SER A 11 -11.80 -0.43 0.80
C SER A 11 -12.75 0.26 1.81
N PRO A 12 -13.39 -0.46 2.76
CA PRO A 12 -14.27 0.18 3.75
C PRO A 12 -13.55 1.11 4.75
N VAL A 13 -12.23 0.98 4.88
CA VAL A 13 -11.42 1.73 5.85
C VAL A 13 -10.36 2.62 5.19
N SER A 14 -10.24 2.55 3.86
CA SER A 14 -9.34 3.37 3.06
C SER A 14 -9.69 4.86 3.23
N LYS A 15 -8.65 5.66 3.44
CA LYS A 15 -8.73 7.13 3.53
C LYS A 15 -8.29 7.82 2.25
N GLY A 16 -7.80 7.06 1.28
CA GLY A 16 -7.33 7.55 0.00
C GLY A 16 -6.74 6.42 -0.82
N GLU A 17 -6.81 6.55 -2.13
CA GLU A 17 -6.25 5.60 -3.08
C GLU A 17 -5.43 6.37 -4.10
N ILE A 18 -4.23 5.87 -4.39
CA ILE A 18 -3.31 6.45 -5.37
C ILE A 18 -2.86 5.35 -6.32
N ARG A 19 -2.79 5.68 -7.61
CA ARG A 19 -2.19 4.81 -8.63
C ARG A 19 -0.76 5.23 -8.95
N ILE A 20 0.14 4.26 -8.93
CA ILE A 20 1.54 4.39 -9.33
C ILE A 20 1.70 3.57 -10.62
N ASN A 21 2.19 4.19 -11.70
CA ASN A 21 2.29 3.55 -13.02
C ASN A 21 3.23 2.33 -13.10
N ALA A 22 4.00 2.04 -12.05
CA ALA A 22 4.70 0.78 -11.82
C ALA A 22 5.26 0.76 -10.39
N MET A 23 4.71 -0.07 -9.49
CA MET A 23 5.33 -0.31 -8.20
C MET A 23 6.59 -1.16 -8.36
N SER A 24 7.62 -0.84 -7.59
CA SER A 24 8.84 -1.64 -7.51
C SER A 24 8.75 -2.67 -6.37
N THR A 25 9.73 -3.55 -6.25
CA THR A 25 9.86 -4.40 -5.06
C THR A 25 10.42 -3.65 -3.85
N ASP A 26 10.81 -2.37 -4.01
CA ASP A 26 11.21 -1.50 -2.92
C ASP A 26 10.00 -0.76 -2.35
N ARG A 27 9.51 -1.27 -1.22
CA ARG A 27 8.41 -0.68 -0.45
C ARG A 27 8.65 0.79 -0.09
N ASN A 28 9.88 1.18 0.23
CA ASN A 28 10.17 2.56 0.60
C ASN A 28 10.06 3.49 -0.61
N ALA A 29 10.48 3.02 -1.79
CA ALA A 29 10.30 3.75 -3.04
C ALA A 29 8.82 3.93 -3.38
N ASN A 30 8.01 2.87 -3.24
CA ASN A 30 6.56 2.92 -3.47
C ASN A 30 5.87 3.89 -2.50
N PHE A 31 6.20 3.84 -1.21
CA PHE A 31 5.67 4.77 -0.20
C PHE A 31 6.05 6.22 -0.52
N ARG A 32 7.28 6.45 -0.96
CA ARG A 32 7.74 7.79 -1.34
C ARG A 32 6.94 8.32 -2.53
N ALA A 33 6.71 7.49 -3.55
CA ALA A 33 5.92 7.86 -4.72
C ALA A 33 4.45 8.15 -4.36
N ALA A 34 3.83 7.31 -3.53
CA ALA A 34 2.46 7.54 -3.05
C ALA A 34 2.33 8.85 -2.27
N ASP A 35 3.30 9.15 -1.38
CA ASP A 35 3.32 10.42 -0.66
C ASP A 35 3.46 11.63 -1.59
N GLU A 36 4.25 11.53 -2.67
CA GLU A 36 4.43 12.62 -3.64
C GLU A 36 3.18 12.86 -4.49
N LEU A 37 2.51 11.80 -4.92
CA LEU A 37 1.27 11.90 -5.69
C LEU A 37 0.14 12.50 -4.85
N LEU A 38 -0.07 12.00 -3.62
CA LEU A 38 -1.08 12.56 -2.72
C LEU A 38 -0.76 14.02 -2.36
N ALA A 39 0.52 14.36 -2.17
CA ALA A 39 0.95 15.73 -1.92
C ALA A 39 0.59 16.65 -3.10
N ALA A 40 0.82 16.20 -4.34
CA ALA A 40 0.48 16.94 -5.54
C ALA A 40 -1.04 17.14 -5.69
N GLU A 41 -1.85 16.11 -5.42
CA GLU A 41 -3.31 16.21 -5.45
C GLU A 41 -3.88 17.20 -4.43
N LEU A 42 -3.28 17.23 -3.23
CA LEU A 42 -3.71 18.11 -2.14
C LEU A 42 -3.06 19.49 -2.16
N GLY A 43 -2.09 19.73 -3.05
CA GLY A 43 -1.35 20.99 -3.11
C GLY A 43 -0.47 21.27 -1.89
N VAL A 44 0.01 20.22 -1.22
CA VAL A 44 0.86 20.30 -0.01
C VAL A 44 2.23 19.68 -0.27
N THR A 45 3.13 19.74 0.71
CA THR A 45 4.43 19.07 0.60
C THR A 45 4.36 17.59 0.99
N ARG A 46 5.23 16.77 0.41
CA ARG A 46 5.44 15.38 0.83
C ARG A 46 5.67 15.25 2.36
N LYS A 47 6.37 16.21 2.96
CA LYS A 47 6.67 16.20 4.40
C LYS A 47 5.40 16.35 5.24
N GLU A 48 4.42 17.12 4.78
CA GLU A 48 3.11 17.26 5.42
C GLU A 48 2.32 15.95 5.32
N ILE A 49 2.34 15.26 4.18
CA ILE A 49 1.73 13.93 4.03
C ILE A 49 2.35 12.92 5.00
N VAL A 50 3.69 12.84 5.06
CA VAL A 50 4.39 11.95 6.01
C VAL A 50 4.01 12.28 7.46
N LYS A 51 3.89 13.56 7.81
CA LYS A 51 3.49 13.99 9.15
C LYS A 51 2.04 13.60 9.44
N MET A 52 1.13 13.83 8.52
CA MET A 52 -0.28 13.44 8.62
C MET A 52 -0.40 11.94 8.84
N ARG A 53 0.27 11.11 8.02
CA ARG A 53 0.22 9.64 8.17
C ARG A 53 0.72 9.19 9.54
N LYS A 54 1.79 9.80 10.06
CA LYS A 54 2.30 9.49 11.41
C LYS A 54 1.33 9.91 12.52
N LEU A 55 0.74 11.10 12.40
CA LEU A 55 -0.20 11.63 13.39
C LEU A 55 -1.50 10.83 13.45
N GLU A 56 -2.04 10.48 12.28
CA GLU A 56 -3.30 9.75 12.14
C GLU A 56 -3.11 8.22 12.18
N LYS A 57 -1.87 7.75 12.34
CA LYS A 57 -1.51 6.32 12.36
C LYS A 57 -2.00 5.59 11.09
N LEU A 58 -1.66 6.14 9.93
CA LEU A 58 -1.97 5.59 8.62
C LEU A 58 -0.71 5.00 7.96
N THR A 59 -0.90 3.97 7.13
CA THR A 59 0.14 3.35 6.31
C THR A 59 -0.37 3.15 4.89
N TRP A 60 0.55 3.16 3.93
CA TRP A 60 0.24 2.70 2.58
C TRP A 60 0.19 1.17 2.57
N HIS A 61 -0.84 0.63 1.94
CA HIS A 61 -1.03 -0.77 1.64
C HIS A 61 -0.93 -0.95 0.13
N GLU A 62 -0.01 -1.82 -0.31
CA GLU A 62 0.22 -2.14 -1.72
C GLU A 62 -0.76 -3.25 -2.12
N LEU A 63 -1.58 -3.03 -3.14
CA LEU A 63 -2.43 -4.10 -3.69
C LEU A 63 -1.63 -5.02 -4.63
N ASN A 64 -2.16 -6.22 -4.86
CA ASN A 64 -1.53 -7.26 -5.68
C ASN A 64 -1.45 -6.90 -7.18
N ASP A 65 -2.16 -5.87 -7.62
CA ASP A 65 -2.10 -5.35 -9.00
C ASP A 65 -0.78 -4.61 -9.31
N MET A 66 0.11 -4.45 -8.31
CA MET A 66 1.41 -3.77 -8.45
C MET A 66 1.30 -2.33 -8.99
N SER A 67 0.13 -1.70 -8.86
CA SER A 67 -0.10 -0.32 -9.30
C SER A 67 -0.93 0.50 -8.32
N THR A 68 -1.72 -0.12 -7.45
CA THR A 68 -2.62 0.57 -6.52
C THR A 68 -2.07 0.59 -5.10
N MET A 69 -2.11 1.77 -4.48
CA MET A 69 -1.75 2.04 -3.10
C MET A 69 -2.94 2.59 -2.34
N GLN A 70 -3.34 1.93 -1.26
CA GLN A 70 -4.42 2.40 -0.39
C GLN A 70 -3.87 2.93 0.93
N LEU A 71 -4.35 4.10 1.36
CA LEU A 71 -3.99 4.68 2.64
C LEU A 71 -4.94 4.16 3.72
N VAL A 72 -4.45 3.32 4.63
CA VAL A 72 -5.29 2.60 5.58
C VAL A 72 -4.80 2.80 7.02
N PRO A 73 -5.65 2.63 8.04
CA PRO A 73 -5.22 2.64 9.43
C PRO A 73 -4.20 1.54 9.74
N THR A 74 -3.07 1.92 10.34
CA THR A 74 -1.98 1.00 10.70
C THR A 74 -2.45 -0.10 11.64
N GLU A 75 -3.35 0.20 12.58
CA GLU A 75 -3.91 -0.80 13.49
C GLU A 75 -4.64 -1.91 12.72
N ILE A 76 -5.42 -1.54 11.71
CA ILE A 76 -6.17 -2.50 10.90
C ILE A 76 -5.20 -3.30 10.03
N ASN A 77 -4.29 -2.63 9.32
CA ASN A 77 -3.26 -3.29 8.51
C ASN A 77 -2.42 -4.28 9.32
N SER A 78 -2.10 -3.96 10.59
CA SER A 78 -1.34 -4.85 11.47
C SER A 78 -2.06 -6.15 11.84
N LYS A 79 -3.40 -6.16 11.85
CA LYS A 79 -4.22 -7.34 12.21
C LYS A 79 -4.28 -8.37 11.09
N PHE A 80 -4.06 -7.96 9.86
CA PHE A 80 -4.12 -8.84 8.68
C PHE A 80 -2.74 -9.37 8.23
N GLY A 81 -1.66 -9.08 8.97
CA GLY A 81 -0.31 -9.54 8.63
C GLY A 81 0.24 -8.95 7.32
N HIS A 82 1.33 -9.52 6.80
CA HIS A 82 1.91 -9.16 5.49
C HIS A 82 1.18 -9.87 4.32
N LEU A 83 -0.13 -10.09 4.45
CA LEU A 83 -0.94 -10.70 3.39
C LEU A 83 -1.34 -9.59 2.41
N GLY A 84 -0.68 -9.57 1.24
CA GLY A 84 -0.90 -8.59 0.18
C GLY A 84 0.34 -7.75 -0.20
N GLY A 85 0.38 -7.35 -1.47
CA GLY A 85 1.34 -6.42 -2.05
C GLY A 85 2.69 -7.03 -2.44
N VAL A 86 3.72 -6.19 -2.42
CA VAL A 86 5.10 -6.55 -2.84
C VAL A 86 5.65 -7.75 -2.07
N ALA A 87 5.24 -7.95 -0.81
CA ALA A 87 5.69 -9.09 0.00
C ALA A 87 5.21 -10.44 -0.58
N GLU A 88 3.99 -10.48 -1.09
CA GLU A 88 3.43 -11.67 -1.75
C GLU A 88 4.05 -11.85 -3.14
N ALA A 89 4.19 -10.77 -3.91
CA ALA A 89 4.88 -10.80 -5.21
C ALA A 89 6.32 -11.31 -5.08
N LYS A 90 7.05 -10.87 -4.07
CA LYS A 90 8.41 -11.36 -3.77
C LYS A 90 8.42 -12.84 -3.43
N ARG A 91 7.46 -13.33 -2.64
CA ARG A 91 7.33 -14.75 -2.30
C ARG A 91 7.02 -15.60 -3.55
N ILE A 92 6.14 -15.13 -4.44
CA ILE A 92 5.82 -15.82 -5.70
C ILE A 92 7.05 -15.84 -6.61
N GLN A 93 7.81 -14.75 -6.69
CA GLN A 93 9.05 -14.68 -7.46
C GLN A 93 10.14 -15.61 -6.90
N GLU A 94 10.24 -15.75 -5.58
CA GLU A 94 11.17 -16.66 -4.90
C GLU A 94 10.74 -18.14 -4.95
N GLN A 95 9.46 -18.44 -5.19
CA GLN A 95 8.93 -19.81 -5.30
C GLN A 95 8.75 -20.30 -6.74
N GLY A 96 8.99 -19.43 -7.74
CA GLY A 96 8.89 -19.72 -9.18
C GLY A 96 10.19 -20.19 -9.84
N GLU A 97 11.26 -20.47 -9.09
CA GLU A 97 12.45 -21.15 -9.61
C GLU A 97 12.29 -22.67 -9.49
N LEU A 98 11.64 -23.29 -10.50
CA LEU A 98 11.75 -24.71 -10.84
C LEU A 98 11.83 -24.86 -12.36
#